data_AF-A0A951BKS9-F1
#
_entry.id   AF-A0A951BKS9-F1
#
_cell.length_a   1.000
_cell.length_b   1.000
_cell.length_c   1.000
_cell.angle_alpha   90.00
_cell.angle_beta   90.00
_cell.angle_gamma   90.00
#
_symmetry.space_group_name_H-M   'P 1'
#
loop_
_entity.id
_entity.type
_entity.pdbx_description
1 polymer ?
#
loop_
_entity_poly.entity_id
_entity_poly.type
_entity_poly.pdbx_seq_one_letter_code
_entity_poly.pdbx_strand_id
1 'polypeptide(L)' 'NYTDANKDSGLTWDEATLKEYLKNPRAKVHGTKMIFPGLQKQEDIDNVIAYLKQFGPDGKKL' A
#
# COMPACT_ATOMS: atom_id res chain seq x y z
N ASN A 1 12.64 7.98 6.24
CA ASN A 1 12.85 8.72 4.98
C ASN A 1 12.36 7.91 3.80
N TYR A 2 11.44 8.47 3.00
CA TYR A 2 10.96 7.88 1.75
C TYR A 2 12.00 7.98 0.63
N THR A 3 11.91 7.11 -0.38
CA THR A 3 12.59 7.31 -1.67
C THR A 3 11.95 8.45 -2.42
N ASP A 4 12.72 9.13 -3.27
CA ASP A 4 12.20 10.21 -4.11
C ASP A 4 11.12 9.68 -5.05
N ALA A 5 11.28 8.46 -5.60
CA ALA A 5 10.24 7.75 -6.32
C ALA A 5 8.89 7.63 -5.58
N ASN A 6 8.91 7.46 -4.25
CA ASN A 6 7.66 7.34 -3.48
C ASN A 6 7.08 8.73 -3.19
N LYS A 7 7.92 9.72 -2.83
CA LYS A 7 7.49 11.11 -2.62
C LYS A 7 6.87 11.72 -3.87
N ASP A 8 7.49 11.48 -5.02
CA ASP A 8 7.12 12.09 -6.30
C ASP A 8 6.11 11.25 -7.09
N SER A 9 5.60 10.16 -6.49
CA SER A 9 4.68 9.23 -7.16
C SER A 9 3.32 9.84 -7.51
N GLY A 10 2.93 10.94 -6.86
CA GLY A 10 1.62 11.58 -7.04
C GLY A 10 0.43 10.72 -6.62
N LEU A 11 0.67 9.59 -5.94
CA LEU A 11 -0.37 8.63 -5.57
C LEU A 11 -1.18 9.13 -4.37
N THR A 12 -2.51 8.99 -4.49
CA THR A 12 -3.42 9.04 -3.34
C THR A 12 -3.67 7.61 -2.87
N TRP A 13 -3.50 7.34 -1.58
CA TRP A 13 -3.68 6.00 -1.00
C TRP A 13 -5.17 5.69 -0.77
N ASP A 14 -5.92 5.60 -1.86
CA ASP A 14 -7.25 5.02 -1.87
C ASP A 14 -7.18 3.48 -1.95
N GLU A 15 -8.35 2.84 -1.81
CA GLU A 15 -8.44 1.39 -1.82
C GLU A 15 -7.93 0.77 -3.13
N ALA A 16 -8.27 1.36 -4.28
CA ALA A 16 -7.86 0.82 -5.58
C ALA A 16 -6.34 0.88 -5.76
N THR A 17 -5.74 2.02 -5.44
CA THR A 17 -4.29 2.24 -5.50
C THR A 17 -3.56 1.31 -4.54
N LEU A 18 -4.09 1.15 -3.32
CA LEU A 18 -3.49 0.28 -2.32
C LEU A 18 -3.57 -1.20 -2.74
N LYS A 19 -4.67 -1.65 -3.37
CA LYS A 19 -4.80 -3.02 -3.92
C LYS A 19 -3.70 -3.32 -4.93
N GLU A 20 -3.51 -2.43 -5.91
CA GLU A 20 -2.47 -2.58 -6.93
C GLU A 20 -1.06 -2.57 -6.32
N TYR A 21 -0.82 -1.64 -5.40
CA TYR A 21 0.47 -1.53 -4.73
C TYR A 21 0.82 -2.77 -3.91
N LEU A 22 -0.13 -3.29 -3.12
CA LEU A 22 0.09 -4.50 -2.31
C LEU A 22 0.32 -5.75 -3.16
N LYS A 23 -0.22 -5.80 -4.39
CA LYS A 23 0.03 -6.90 -5.32
C LYS A 23 1.45 -6.90 -5.89
N ASN A 24 2.00 -5.72 -6.21
CA ASN A 24 3.39 -5.60 -6.67
C ASN A 24 3.93 -4.17 -6.44
N PRO A 25 4.56 -3.90 -5.28
CA PRO A 25 5.03 -2.57 -4.91
C PRO A 25 6.05 -1.99 -5.89
N ARG A 26 6.97 -2.82 -6.41
CA ARG A 26 8.02 -2.39 -7.34
C ARG A 26 7.48 -2.04 -8.72
N ALA A 27 6.41 -2.71 -9.16
CA ALA A 27 5.74 -2.39 -10.41
C ALA A 27 4.94 -1.08 -10.28
N LYS A 28 4.28 -0.85 -9.14
CA LYS A 28 3.47 0.35 -8.92
C LYS A 28 4.30 1.59 -8.62
N VAL A 29 5.39 1.46 -7.86
CA VAL A 29 6.34 2.55 -7.55
C VAL A 29 7.76 2.10 -7.87
N HIS A 30 8.20 2.36 -9.10
CA HIS A 30 9.53 1.99 -9.56
C HIS A 30 10.62 2.74 -8.77
N GLY A 31 11.56 2.01 -8.16
CA GLY A 31 12.57 2.59 -7.28
C GLY A 31 12.13 2.75 -5.82
N THR A 32 11.01 2.16 -5.41
CA THR A 32 10.65 2.07 -3.98
C THR A 32 11.67 1.25 -3.18
N LYS A 33 11.94 1.68 -1.94
CA LYS A 33 12.75 0.92 -0.96
C LYS A 33 12.02 -0.30 -0.38
N MET A 34 10.72 -0.45 -0.64
CA MET A 34 9.93 -1.59 -0.18
C MET A 34 10.26 -2.84 -0.99
N ILE A 35 11.20 -3.64 -0.50
CA ILE A 35 11.59 -4.94 -1.09
C ILE A 35 10.60 -6.02 -0.62
N PHE A 36 9.36 -5.92 -1.09
CA PHE A 36 8.30 -6.88 -0.83
C PHE A 36 7.80 -7.46 -2.16
N PRO A 37 7.70 -8.80 -2.32
CA PRO A 37 7.25 -9.42 -3.57
C PRO A 37 5.78 -9.14 -3.89
N GLY A 38 4.99 -8.71 -2.90
CA GLY A 38 3.56 -8.50 -3.05
C GLY A 38 2.71 -9.67 -2.55
N LEU A 39 1.45 -9.40 -2.27
CA LEU A 39 0.44 -10.41 -1.93
C LEU A 39 -0.17 -10.96 -3.23
N GLN A 40 -0.18 -12.29 -3.37
CA GLN A 40 -0.65 -12.95 -4.60
C GLN A 40 -2.16 -13.23 -4.57
N LYS A 41 -2.71 -13.52 -3.39
CA LYS A 41 -4.14 -13.81 -3.23
C LYS A 41 -4.91 -12.52 -3.04
N GLN A 42 -5.99 -12.37 -3.80
CA GLN A 42 -6.88 -11.22 -3.69
C GLN A 42 -7.49 -11.11 -2.28
N GLU A 43 -7.86 -12.24 -1.69
CA GLU A 43 -8.39 -12.31 -0.33
C GLU A 43 -7.42 -11.74 0.71
N ASP A 44 -6.11 -12.03 0.61
CA ASP A 44 -5.11 -11.49 1.54
C ASP A 44 -5.02 -9.96 1.42
N ILE A 45 -5.09 -9.43 0.19
CA ILE A 45 -5.09 -7.98 -0.05
C ILE A 45 -6.34 -7.34 0.57
N ASP A 46 -7.51 -7.91 0.31
CA ASP A 46 -8.78 -7.38 0.82
C ASP A 46 -8.81 -7.43 2.36
N ASN A 47 -8.31 -8.51 2.97
CA ASN A 47 -8.21 -8.65 4.41
C ASN A 47 -7.25 -7.62 5.03
N VAL A 48 -6.09 -7.37 4.41
CA VAL A 48 -5.15 -6.33 4.87
C VAL A 48 -5.79 -4.95 4.80
N ILE A 49 -6.49 -4.63 3.71
CA ILE A 49 -7.18 -3.34 3.57
C ILE A 49 -8.30 -3.21 4.60
N ALA A 50 -9.09 -4.27 4.81
CA ALA A 50 -10.14 -4.30 5.81
C ALA A 50 -9.58 -4.06 7.22
N TYR A 51 -8.43 -4.67 7.55
CA TYR A 51 -7.74 -4.43 8.81
C TYR A 51 -7.27 -2.98 8.94
N LEU A 52 -6.60 -2.42 7.93
CA LEU A 52 -6.09 -1.04 7.97
C LEU A 52 -7.21 0.00 8.13
N LYS A 53 -8.36 -0.22 7.49
CA LYS A 53 -9.54 0.65 7.62
C LYS A 53 -10.12 0.73 9.03
N GLN A 54 -9.76 -0.19 9.91
CA GLN A 54 -10.20 -0.14 11.30
C GLN A 54 -9.52 0.99 12.08
N PHE A 55 -8.46 1.61 11.56
CA PHE A 55 -7.65 2.57 12.30
C PHE A 55 -7.78 4.00 11.74
N GLY A 56 -7.94 4.97 12.64
CA GLY A 56 -7.90 6.39 12.33
C GLY A 56 -6.46 6.94 12.21
N PRO A 57 -6.31 8.24 11.84
CA PRO A 57 -5.00 8.87 11.69
C PRO A 57 -4.18 8.95 12.99
N ASP A 58 -4.82 8.82 14.15
CA ASP A 58 -4.18 8.74 15.46
C ASP A 58 -3.81 7.30 15.86
N GLY A 59 -4.01 6.32 14.96
CA GLY A 59 -3.70 4.91 15.18
C GLY A 59 -4.68 4.20 16.11
N LYS A 60 -5.76 4.87 16.55
CA LYS A 60 -6.80 4.22 17.35
C LYS A 60 -7.78 3.48 16.44
N LYS A 61 -8.30 2.38 16.95
CA LYS A 61 -9.40 1.68 16.30
C LYS A 61 -10.65 2.59 16.32
N LEU A 62 -11.29 2.75 15.16
CA LEU A 62 -12.57 3.46 15.00
C LEU A 62 -13.70 2.75 15.76
#